data_AF-A0A2D6X8M9-F1
#
_entry.id   AF-A0A2D6X8M9-F1
#
_cell.length_a   1.000
_cell.length_b   1.000
_cell.length_c   1.000
_cell.angle_alpha   90.00
_cell.angle_beta   90.00
_cell.angle_gamma   90.00
#
_symmetry.space_group_name_H-M   'P 1'
#
loop_
_entity.id
_entity.type
_entity.pdbx_description
1 polymer ?
#
loop_
_entity_poly.entity_id
_entity_poly.type
_entity_poly.pdbx_seq_one_letter_code
_entity_poly.pdbx_strand_id
1 'polypeptide(L)'
;MVSYNDITKLTFLYENKLHNKLLDYIFNLCGSTNILDILHFIKQERFVENESNIKINYDNKEVIIFKENFLTDLPEKETRAYTYNDFEYFIDYPDIINYTCSSAYCIKKIKYCGEEYVFNTVEDYNIIPVKMYSDLKPHVDEYLEALTNVKIYNVGNVQRGFFLNIDLIINVIYLAFVTSYKHLVQEQLFLMKEFNFTYESFSKLSPHEIAHYVKAGIKNINERNNSET
;
A
#
# COMPACT_ATOMS: atom_id res chain seq x y z
N MET A 1 -2.61 4.39 11.63
CA MET A 1 -4.01 4.23 11.22
C MET A 1 -4.37 5.32 10.22
N VAL A 2 -4.69 4.91 8.99
CA VAL A 2 -5.09 5.77 7.88
C VAL A 2 -6.46 6.37 8.18
N SER A 3 -6.56 7.69 8.15
CA SER A 3 -7.81 8.39 8.43
C SER A 3 -8.79 8.27 7.26
N TYR A 4 -10.06 8.58 7.51
CA TYR A 4 -11.06 8.64 6.43
C TYR A 4 -10.73 9.67 5.35
N ASN A 5 -10.14 10.80 5.73
CA ASN A 5 -9.70 11.82 4.77
C ASN A 5 -8.55 11.30 3.89
N ASP A 6 -7.66 10.49 4.45
CA ASP A 6 -6.61 9.83 3.68
C ASP A 6 -7.21 8.89 2.63
N ILE A 7 -8.19 8.07 3.03
CA ILE A 7 -8.94 7.18 2.12
C ILE A 7 -9.63 7.98 1.01
N THR A 8 -10.30 9.07 1.38
CA THR A 8 -11.00 9.96 0.45
C THR A 8 -10.02 10.56 -0.56
N LYS A 9 -8.84 11.00 -0.11
CA LYS A 9 -7.79 11.55 -0.97
C LYS A 9 -7.16 10.49 -1.86
N LEU A 10 -6.83 9.31 -1.34
CA LEU A 10 -6.31 8.17 -2.12
C LEU A 10 -7.30 7.78 -3.22
N THR A 11 -8.58 7.67 -2.88
CA THR A 11 -9.67 7.40 -3.81
C THR A 11 -9.74 8.44 -4.93
N PHE A 12 -9.74 9.72 -4.57
CA PHE A 12 -9.73 10.82 -5.55
C PHE A 12 -8.52 10.73 -6.50
N LEU A 13 -7.31 10.54 -5.97
CA LEU A 13 -6.09 10.48 -6.76
C LEU A 13 -6.12 9.30 -7.73
N TYR A 14 -6.62 8.13 -7.29
CA TYR A 14 -6.76 6.96 -8.13
C TYR A 14 -7.79 7.15 -9.25
N GLU A 15 -9.02 7.57 -8.93
CA GLU A 15 -10.10 7.76 -9.91
C GLU A 15 -9.74 8.79 -10.98
N ASN A 16 -8.91 9.79 -10.64
CA ASN A 16 -8.40 10.81 -11.55
C ASN A 16 -7.07 10.43 -12.23
N LYS A 17 -6.60 9.19 -12.09
CA LYS A 17 -5.37 8.66 -12.71
C LYS A 17 -4.10 9.45 -12.34
N LEU A 18 -4.06 10.03 -11.13
CA LEU A 18 -2.93 10.79 -10.61
C LEU A 18 -1.95 9.88 -9.84
N HIS A 19 -1.45 8.83 -10.50
CA HIS A 19 -0.70 7.74 -9.88
C HIS A 19 0.56 8.19 -9.12
N ASN A 20 1.32 9.13 -9.68
CA ASN A 20 2.53 9.65 -9.03
C ASN A 20 2.20 10.30 -7.68
N LYS A 21 1.16 11.15 -7.65
CA LYS A 21 0.69 11.80 -6.42
C LYS A 21 0.11 10.81 -5.42
N LEU A 22 -0.51 9.74 -5.92
CA LEU A 22 -1.01 8.65 -5.08
C LEU A 22 0.15 7.92 -4.39
N LEU A 23 1.21 7.61 -5.13
CA LEU A 23 2.41 6.96 -4.58
C LEU A 23 3.12 7.87 -3.58
N ASP A 24 3.33 9.15 -3.92
CA ASP A 24 3.91 10.13 -2.99
C ASP A 24 3.10 10.19 -1.69
N TYR A 25 1.76 10.14 -1.79
CA TYR A 25 0.91 10.17 -0.61
C TYR A 25 1.06 8.90 0.24
N ILE A 26 1.13 7.72 -0.39
CA ILE A 26 1.42 6.46 0.30
C ILE A 26 2.80 6.48 0.96
N PHE A 27 3.83 7.00 0.30
CA PHE A 27 5.17 7.10 0.88
C PHE A 27 5.18 8.01 2.12
N ASN A 28 4.43 9.11 2.08
CA ASN A 28 4.29 9.99 3.23
C ASN A 28 3.53 9.33 4.40
N LEU A 29 2.47 8.56 4.11
CA LEU A 29 1.71 7.85 5.14
C LEU A 29 2.52 6.69 5.75
N CYS A 30 3.24 5.95 4.92
CA CYS A 30 4.06 4.81 5.33
C CYS A 30 5.40 5.25 5.95
N GLY A 31 5.90 6.43 5.59
CA GLY A 31 7.24 6.90 5.96
C GLY A 31 8.39 6.16 5.25
N SER A 32 8.12 5.43 4.16
CA SER A 32 9.10 4.63 3.44
C SER A 32 8.77 4.54 1.94
N THR A 33 9.81 4.44 1.11
CA THR A 33 9.71 4.12 -0.32
C THR A 33 10.05 2.66 -0.61
N ASN A 34 10.41 1.89 0.43
CA ASN A 34 10.73 0.48 0.32
C ASN A 34 9.48 -0.35 0.08
N ILE A 35 9.50 -1.24 -0.92
CA ILE A 35 8.30 -1.99 -1.29
C ILE A 35 7.79 -2.89 -0.15
N LEU A 36 8.69 -3.53 0.60
CA LEU A 36 8.26 -4.44 1.66
C LEU A 36 7.60 -3.67 2.81
N ASP A 37 8.17 -2.53 3.19
CA ASP A 37 7.58 -1.64 4.21
C ASP A 37 6.17 -1.18 3.79
N ILE A 38 6.00 -0.79 2.52
CA ILE A 38 4.71 -0.39 1.96
C ILE A 38 3.70 -1.55 2.03
N LEU A 39 4.09 -2.77 1.67
CA LEU A 39 3.19 -3.93 1.74
C LEU A 39 2.79 -4.27 3.18
N HIS A 40 3.73 -4.21 4.13
CA HIS A 40 3.41 -4.37 5.55
C HIS A 40 2.46 -3.29 6.06
N PHE A 41 2.71 -2.03 5.69
CA PHE A 41 1.82 -0.90 6.01
C PHE A 41 0.39 -1.14 5.48
N ILE A 42 0.26 -1.50 4.21
CA ILE A 42 -1.05 -1.79 3.59
C ILE A 42 -1.76 -2.92 4.35
N LYS A 43 -1.05 -4.00 4.68
CA LYS A 43 -1.62 -5.14 5.40
C LYS A 43 -2.10 -4.74 6.79
N GLN A 44 -1.28 -4.02 7.55
CA GLN A 44 -1.60 -3.56 8.89
C GLN A 44 -2.83 -2.64 8.89
N GLU A 45 -2.95 -1.74 7.92
CA GLU A 45 -4.05 -0.77 7.88
C GLU A 45 -5.40 -1.37 7.45
N ARG A 46 -5.41 -2.52 6.76
CA ARG A 46 -6.65 -3.14 6.28
C ARG A 46 -7.15 -4.35 7.06
N PHE A 47 -6.28 -5.11 7.71
CA PHE A 47 -6.65 -6.39 8.33
C PHE A 47 -6.50 -6.38 9.85
N VAL A 48 -6.88 -5.27 10.50
CA VAL A 48 -6.89 -5.14 11.97
C VAL A 48 -8.00 -5.98 12.62
N GLU A 49 -9.07 -6.30 11.89
CA GLU A 49 -10.24 -7.02 12.41
C GLU A 49 -10.42 -8.41 11.76
N ASN A 50 -10.90 -9.35 12.57
CA ASN A 50 -11.33 -10.66 12.09
C ASN A 50 -12.52 -10.46 11.12
N GLU A 51 -12.48 -11.12 9.96
CA GLU A 51 -13.54 -11.14 8.92
C GLU A 51 -13.59 -9.99 7.89
N SER A 52 -12.64 -9.06 7.90
CA SER A 52 -12.51 -8.03 6.86
C SER A 52 -12.36 -8.64 5.46
N ASN A 53 -13.18 -8.18 4.52
CA ASN A 53 -13.17 -8.66 3.15
C ASN A 53 -13.15 -7.56 2.09
N ILE A 54 -12.53 -7.86 0.96
CA ILE A 54 -12.56 -7.05 -0.25
C ILE A 54 -13.34 -7.83 -1.30
N LYS A 55 -14.28 -7.13 -1.94
CA LYS A 55 -15.20 -7.66 -2.95
C LYS A 55 -14.92 -6.99 -4.29
N ILE A 56 -14.90 -7.76 -5.37
CA ILE A 56 -14.97 -7.21 -6.74
C ILE A 56 -16.26 -7.63 -7.42
N ASN A 57 -16.73 -6.80 -8.33
CA ASN A 57 -17.72 -7.21 -9.32
C ASN A 57 -17.00 -7.80 -10.53
N TYR A 58 -17.21 -9.09 -10.78
CA TYR A 58 -16.71 -9.81 -11.96
C TYR A 58 -17.90 -10.47 -12.66
N ASP A 59 -18.10 -10.20 -13.95
CA ASP A 59 -19.22 -10.72 -14.75
C ASP A 59 -20.61 -10.57 -14.07
N ASN A 60 -20.89 -9.37 -13.53
CA ASN A 60 -22.12 -9.06 -12.78
C ASN A 60 -22.37 -9.94 -11.54
N LYS A 61 -21.32 -10.58 -11.01
CA LYS A 61 -21.36 -11.30 -9.73
C LYS A 61 -20.44 -10.60 -8.74
N GLU A 62 -20.94 -10.42 -7.53
CA GLU A 62 -20.12 -10.01 -6.40
C GLU A 62 -19.25 -11.20 -5.98
N VAL A 63 -17.95 -11.07 -6.21
CA VAL A 63 -16.94 -12.06 -5.83
C VAL A 63 -16.24 -11.53 -4.58
N ILE A 64 -16.44 -12.22 -3.46
CA ILE A 64 -15.62 -12.03 -2.27
C ILE A 64 -14.23 -12.58 -2.59
N ILE A 65 -13.24 -11.70 -2.75
CA ILE A 65 -11.88 -12.14 -3.07
C ILE A 65 -11.08 -12.42 -1.80
N PHE A 66 -11.45 -11.81 -0.67
CA PHE A 66 -10.56 -11.78 0.49
C PHE A 66 -11.30 -12.01 1.78
N LYS A 67 -10.79 -12.92 2.60
CA LYS A 67 -11.08 -12.94 4.04
C LYS A 67 -9.77 -13.11 4.82
N GLU A 68 -8.80 -13.86 4.28
CA GLU A 68 -7.60 -14.27 5.04
C GLU A 68 -6.27 -14.33 4.24
N ASN A 69 -6.29 -14.20 2.90
CA ASN A 69 -5.14 -14.50 2.02
C ASN A 69 -4.52 -13.30 1.27
N PHE A 70 -4.77 -12.06 1.73
CA PHE A 70 -4.17 -10.86 1.12
C PHE A 70 -2.81 -10.53 1.75
N LEU A 71 -1.78 -10.36 0.92
CA LEU A 71 -0.40 -10.12 1.36
C LEU A 71 0.01 -11.14 2.45
N THR A 72 -0.26 -12.43 2.20
CA THR A 72 0.30 -13.51 3.00
C THR A 72 1.74 -13.76 2.60
N ASP A 73 2.48 -14.40 3.51
CA ASP A 73 3.87 -14.79 3.26
C ASP A 73 4.79 -13.60 2.97
N LEU A 74 4.45 -12.42 3.53
CA LEU A 74 5.36 -11.27 3.51
C LEU A 74 6.65 -11.67 4.21
N PRO A 75 7.80 -11.53 3.55
CA PRO A 75 9.06 -11.92 4.15
C PRO A 75 9.44 -10.94 5.28
N GLU A 76 10.36 -11.39 6.13
CA GLU A 76 10.96 -10.53 7.15
C GLU A 76 11.93 -9.54 6.49
N LYS A 77 12.02 -8.36 7.10
CA LYS A 77 12.97 -7.33 6.67
C LYS A 77 14.36 -7.76 7.10
N GLU A 78 15.26 -7.92 6.13
CA GLU A 78 16.65 -8.28 6.39
C GLU A 78 17.53 -7.52 5.42
N THR A 79 18.37 -6.60 5.93
CA THR A 79 19.42 -5.98 5.12
C THR A 79 20.68 -6.82 5.24
N ARG A 80 21.23 -7.29 4.12
CA ARG A 80 22.47 -8.09 4.11
C ARG A 80 23.61 -7.30 3.49
N ALA A 81 24.80 -7.47 4.06
CA ALA A 81 26.03 -6.90 3.53
C ALA A 81 26.80 -7.96 2.73
N TYR A 82 27.30 -7.58 1.57
CA TYR A 82 28.06 -8.44 0.66
C TYR A 82 29.35 -7.74 0.27
N THR A 83 30.47 -8.44 0.39
CA THR A 83 31.79 -7.89 0.04
C THR A 83 32.20 -8.38 -1.35
N TYR A 84 32.58 -7.44 -2.21
CA TYR A 84 33.17 -7.73 -3.50
C TYR A 84 34.41 -6.84 -3.69
N ASN A 85 35.58 -7.47 -3.84
CA ASN A 85 36.88 -6.80 -3.73
C ASN A 85 36.95 -5.98 -2.41
N ASP A 86 37.23 -4.68 -2.52
CA ASP A 86 37.37 -3.76 -1.40
C ASP A 86 36.07 -2.99 -1.09
N PHE A 87 34.97 -3.33 -1.76
CA PHE A 87 33.67 -2.67 -1.60
C PHE A 87 32.72 -3.56 -0.80
N GLU A 88 31.95 -2.93 0.09
CA GLU A 88 30.86 -3.56 0.83
C GLU A 88 29.51 -3.01 0.33
N TYR A 89 28.65 -3.89 -0.17
CA TYR A 89 27.32 -3.59 -0.70
C TYR A 89 26.25 -3.98 0.30
N PHE A 90 25.28 -3.12 0.50
CA PHE A 90 24.15 -3.39 1.37
C PHE A 90 22.92 -3.60 0.49
N ILE A 91 22.38 -4.81 0.53
CA ILE A 91 21.24 -5.25 -0.28
C ILE A 91 20.03 -5.46 0.63
N ASP A 92 18.88 -5.00 0.16
CA ASP A 92 17.57 -5.12 0.80
C ASP A 92 16.46 -5.18 -0.28
N TYR A 93 15.19 -5.27 0.11
CA TYR A 93 14.05 -5.17 -0.80
C TYR A 93 14.08 -3.86 -1.58
N PRO A 94 13.62 -3.81 -2.84
CA PRO A 94 13.80 -2.65 -3.70
C PRO A 94 12.97 -1.45 -3.23
N ASP A 95 13.53 -0.26 -3.43
CA ASP A 95 12.76 0.97 -3.27
C ASP A 95 12.01 1.30 -4.57
N ILE A 96 10.98 2.14 -4.46
CA ILE A 96 10.36 2.79 -5.60
C ILE A 96 11.04 4.15 -5.78
N ILE A 97 11.74 4.31 -6.92
CA ILE A 97 12.50 5.52 -7.25
C ILE A 97 11.96 6.08 -8.56
N ASN A 98 11.65 7.38 -8.58
CA ASN A 98 11.06 8.06 -9.75
C ASN A 98 9.86 7.29 -10.33
N TYR A 99 8.99 6.75 -9.47
CA TYR A 99 7.80 5.98 -9.85
C TYR A 99 8.11 4.71 -10.66
N THR A 100 9.34 4.19 -10.53
CA THR A 100 9.77 2.91 -11.08
C THR A 100 10.25 2.00 -9.96
N CYS A 101 10.11 0.69 -10.15
CA CYS A 101 10.67 -0.30 -9.23
C CYS A 101 11.45 -1.31 -10.06
N SER A 102 12.73 -1.49 -9.72
CA SER A 102 13.69 -2.29 -10.47
C SER A 102 14.49 -3.16 -9.52
N SER A 103 14.99 -4.29 -10.02
CA SER A 103 15.91 -5.16 -9.31
C SER A 103 17.18 -4.44 -8.85
N ALA A 104 17.65 -3.45 -9.62
CA ALA A 104 18.82 -2.67 -9.24
C ALA A 104 18.63 -1.93 -7.92
N TYR A 105 17.39 -1.51 -7.62
CA TYR A 105 17.07 -0.72 -6.43
C TYR A 105 17.06 -1.53 -5.13
N CYS A 106 17.38 -2.83 -5.21
CA CYS A 106 17.73 -3.64 -4.04
C CYS A 106 19.06 -3.20 -3.42
N ILE A 107 19.98 -2.62 -4.20
CA ILE A 107 21.28 -2.14 -3.70
C ILE A 107 21.07 -0.76 -3.04
N LYS A 108 21.18 -0.70 -1.72
CA LYS A 108 20.86 0.51 -0.93
C LYS A 108 22.01 1.47 -0.77
N LYS A 109 23.20 0.91 -0.56
CA LYS A 109 24.42 1.69 -0.40
C LYS A 109 25.65 0.86 -0.72
N ILE A 110 26.73 1.55 -1.05
CA ILE A 110 28.08 0.98 -1.11
C ILE A 110 28.94 1.63 -0.04
N LYS A 111 29.91 0.89 0.45
CA LYS A 111 30.94 1.39 1.34
C LYS A 111 32.31 1.01 0.80
N TYR A 112 33.22 1.97 0.80
CA TYR A 112 34.61 1.81 0.36
C TYR A 112 35.52 2.63 1.27
N CYS A 113 36.56 2.01 1.84
CA CYS A 113 37.51 2.67 2.73
C CYS A 113 36.87 3.48 3.89
N GLY A 114 35.70 3.05 4.38
CA GLY A 114 34.97 3.74 5.44
C GLY A 114 34.02 4.85 4.97
N GLU A 115 34.08 5.25 3.70
CA GLU A 115 33.11 6.18 3.10
C GLU A 115 31.87 5.43 2.62
N GLU A 116 30.69 5.96 2.94
CA GLU A 116 29.40 5.37 2.57
C GLU A 116 28.70 6.24 1.53
N TYR A 117 28.18 5.61 0.49
CA TYR A 117 27.38 6.26 -0.54
C TYR A 117 26.02 5.56 -0.65
N VAL A 118 24.95 6.32 -0.38
CA VAL A 118 23.56 5.84 -0.38
C VAL A 118 22.90 6.19 -1.71
N PHE A 119 22.25 5.22 -2.33
CA PHE A 119 21.54 5.41 -3.59
C PHE A 119 20.12 5.91 -3.34
N ASN A 120 19.78 7.09 -3.86
CA ASN A 120 18.47 7.72 -3.67
C ASN A 120 17.77 8.06 -5.00
N THR A 121 18.52 8.20 -6.09
CA THR A 121 18.04 8.57 -7.42
C THR A 121 18.38 7.50 -8.45
N VAL A 122 17.76 7.54 -9.63
CA VAL A 122 18.06 6.61 -10.72
C VAL A 122 19.49 6.81 -11.20
N GLU A 123 19.96 8.06 -11.21
CA GLU A 123 21.29 8.46 -11.65
C GLU A 123 22.39 7.88 -10.77
N ASP A 124 22.13 7.73 -9.46
CA ASP A 124 23.10 7.15 -8.53
C ASP A 124 23.47 5.72 -8.95
N TYR A 125 22.55 4.95 -9.54
CA TYR A 125 22.82 3.57 -9.97
C TYR A 125 23.72 3.49 -11.23
N ASN A 126 23.91 4.59 -11.97
CA ASN A 126 24.81 4.62 -13.13
C ASN A 126 26.28 4.45 -12.74
N ILE A 127 26.62 4.62 -11.45
CA ILE A 127 27.99 4.45 -10.97
C ILE A 127 28.36 2.96 -10.78
N ILE A 128 27.37 2.06 -10.71
CA ILE A 128 27.61 0.64 -10.46
C ILE A 128 28.06 -0.01 -11.79
N PRO A 129 29.30 -0.53 -11.88
CA PRO A 129 29.76 -1.18 -13.11
C PRO A 129 28.93 -2.42 -13.42
N VAL A 130 28.62 -2.64 -14.71
CA VAL A 130 27.79 -3.77 -15.16
C VAL A 130 28.29 -5.12 -14.66
N LYS A 131 29.62 -5.35 -14.69
CA LYS A 131 30.22 -6.59 -14.20
C LYS A 131 29.92 -6.82 -12.71
N MET A 132 30.05 -5.77 -11.91
CA MET A 132 29.79 -5.81 -10.47
C MET A 132 28.32 -6.07 -10.17
N TYR A 133 27.40 -5.43 -10.91
CA TYR A 133 25.98 -5.74 -10.80
C TYR A 133 25.70 -7.21 -11.15
N SER A 134 26.33 -7.75 -12.19
CA SER A 134 26.19 -9.16 -12.56
C SER A 134 26.62 -10.11 -11.45
N ASP A 135 27.66 -9.76 -10.70
CA ASP A 135 28.17 -10.58 -9.58
C ASP A 135 27.26 -10.48 -8.34
N LEU A 136 26.62 -9.32 -8.11
CA LEU A 136 25.63 -9.13 -7.03
C LEU A 136 24.24 -9.68 -7.38
N LYS A 137 23.97 -9.93 -8.67
CA LYS A 137 22.65 -10.34 -9.17
C LYS A 137 22.06 -11.56 -8.45
N PRO A 138 22.81 -12.64 -8.15
CA PRO A 138 22.24 -13.78 -7.43
C PRO A 138 21.65 -13.39 -6.06
N HIS A 139 22.32 -12.50 -5.34
CA HIS A 139 21.84 -12.00 -4.04
C HIS A 139 20.62 -11.09 -4.19
N VAL A 140 20.55 -10.29 -5.24
CA VAL A 140 19.35 -9.50 -5.57
C VAL A 140 18.18 -10.42 -5.88
N ASP A 141 18.41 -11.46 -6.68
CA ASP A 141 17.37 -12.39 -7.12
C ASP A 141 16.72 -13.13 -5.93
N GLU A 142 17.45 -13.39 -4.82
CA GLU A 142 16.89 -13.94 -3.57
C GLU A 142 15.75 -13.07 -3.00
N TYR A 143 15.94 -11.74 -2.95
CA TYR A 143 14.92 -10.80 -2.46
C TYR A 143 13.73 -10.73 -3.42
N LEU A 144 13.98 -10.82 -4.73
CA LEU A 144 12.92 -10.80 -5.74
C LEU A 144 12.08 -12.07 -5.67
N GLU A 145 12.71 -13.23 -5.52
CA GLU A 145 12.02 -14.51 -5.37
C GLU A 145 11.14 -14.50 -4.11
N ALA A 146 11.67 -14.01 -2.98
CA ALA A 146 10.89 -13.84 -1.75
C ALA A 146 9.64 -12.97 -1.98
N LEU A 147 9.77 -11.85 -2.70
CA LEU A 147 8.62 -11.03 -3.09
C LEU A 147 7.65 -11.80 -4.00
N THR A 148 8.13 -12.60 -4.95
CA THR A 148 7.20 -13.35 -5.84
C THR A 148 6.34 -14.39 -5.12
N ASN A 149 6.82 -14.87 -3.98
CA ASN A 149 6.07 -15.80 -3.14
C ASN A 149 4.93 -15.14 -2.37
N VAL A 150 4.96 -13.81 -2.20
CA VAL A 150 3.88 -13.04 -1.56
C VAL A 150 2.59 -13.18 -2.36
N LYS A 151 1.51 -13.58 -1.70
CA LYS A 151 0.21 -13.77 -2.36
C LYS A 151 -0.60 -12.48 -2.32
N ILE A 152 -1.00 -11.98 -3.50
CA ILE A 152 -1.80 -10.75 -3.59
C ILE A 152 -3.28 -11.09 -3.55
N TYR A 153 -3.77 -12.03 -4.37
CA TYR A 153 -5.19 -12.39 -4.37
C TYR A 153 -5.44 -13.84 -4.75
N ASN A 154 -6.60 -14.35 -4.31
CA ASN A 154 -7.11 -15.66 -4.69
C ASN A 154 -8.58 -15.55 -5.11
N VAL A 155 -8.91 -15.93 -6.34
CA VAL A 155 -10.29 -16.00 -6.84
C VAL A 155 -10.57 -17.44 -7.29
N GLY A 156 -11.33 -18.19 -6.51
CA GLY A 156 -11.58 -19.61 -6.76
C GLY A 156 -10.29 -20.43 -6.69
N ASN A 157 -9.86 -20.99 -7.83
CA ASN A 157 -8.60 -21.74 -7.95
C ASN A 157 -7.44 -20.87 -8.51
N VAL A 158 -7.67 -19.58 -8.76
CA VAL A 158 -6.67 -18.68 -9.36
C VAL A 158 -5.94 -17.92 -8.26
N GLN A 159 -4.69 -18.29 -8.03
CA GLN A 159 -3.79 -17.60 -7.13
C GLN A 159 -2.85 -16.68 -7.92
N ARG A 160 -2.66 -15.43 -7.45
CA ARG A 160 -1.68 -14.51 -8.04
C ARG A 160 -0.62 -14.09 -7.03
N GLY A 161 0.64 -14.33 -7.40
CA GLY A 161 1.81 -13.86 -6.67
C GLY A 161 2.15 -12.41 -7.01
N PHE A 162 2.95 -11.78 -6.15
CA PHE A 162 3.46 -10.44 -6.37
C PHE A 162 4.59 -10.43 -7.40
N PHE A 163 4.79 -9.31 -8.10
CA PHE A 163 5.96 -9.08 -8.94
C PHE A 163 6.23 -7.58 -9.02
N LEU A 164 7.49 -7.21 -9.26
CA LEU A 164 7.91 -5.81 -9.33
C LEU A 164 7.32 -5.12 -10.57
N ASN A 165 6.13 -4.56 -10.42
CA ASN A 165 5.46 -3.79 -11.44
C ASN A 165 4.66 -2.67 -10.77
N ILE A 166 4.87 -1.44 -11.23
CA ILE A 166 4.28 -0.27 -10.58
C ILE A 166 2.75 -0.26 -10.69
N ASP A 167 2.19 -0.71 -11.81
CA ASP A 167 0.74 -0.80 -11.99
C ASP A 167 0.14 -1.84 -11.02
N LEU A 168 0.84 -2.96 -10.80
CA LEU A 168 0.43 -3.94 -9.80
C LEU A 168 0.44 -3.33 -8.40
N ILE A 169 1.49 -2.59 -8.02
CA ILE A 169 1.60 -1.93 -6.72
C ILE A 169 0.44 -0.93 -6.53
N ILE A 170 0.16 -0.11 -7.55
CA ILE A 170 -0.97 0.83 -7.55
C ILE A 170 -2.30 0.08 -7.42
N ASN A 171 -2.47 -1.06 -8.09
CA ASN A 171 -3.67 -1.89 -7.98
C ASN A 171 -3.82 -2.50 -6.58
N VAL A 172 -2.71 -2.90 -5.93
CA VAL A 172 -2.74 -3.38 -4.54
C VAL A 172 -3.18 -2.25 -3.60
N ILE A 173 -2.66 -1.03 -3.79
CA ILE A 173 -3.10 0.16 -3.04
C ILE A 173 -4.58 0.46 -3.30
N TYR A 174 -5.05 0.31 -4.54
CA TYR A 174 -6.47 0.47 -4.90
C TYR A 174 -7.36 -0.54 -4.16
N LEU A 175 -7.03 -1.83 -4.29
CA LEU A 175 -7.79 -2.92 -3.66
C LEU A 175 -7.81 -2.76 -2.14
N ALA A 176 -6.71 -2.28 -1.56
CA ALA A 176 -6.68 -1.92 -0.18
C ALA A 176 -7.58 -0.73 0.08
N PHE A 177 -7.24 0.47 -0.39
CA PHE A 177 -7.76 1.72 0.17
C PHE A 177 -8.94 2.36 -0.57
N VAL A 178 -9.10 2.11 -1.87
CA VAL A 178 -10.00 2.92 -2.70
C VAL A 178 -11.43 2.41 -2.64
N THR A 179 -12.37 3.34 -2.44
CA THR A 179 -13.81 3.07 -2.49
C THR A 179 -14.49 4.05 -3.45
N SER A 180 -15.82 4.21 -3.41
CA SER A 180 -16.50 5.20 -4.26
C SER A 180 -16.34 6.61 -3.69
N TYR A 181 -15.64 7.50 -4.40
CA TYR A 181 -15.42 8.89 -3.95
C TYR A 181 -16.72 9.63 -3.61
N LYS A 182 -17.70 9.56 -4.52
CA LYS A 182 -18.98 10.27 -4.36
C LYS A 182 -19.72 9.82 -3.09
N HIS A 183 -19.82 8.52 -2.87
CA HIS A 183 -20.42 7.95 -1.66
C HIS A 183 -19.67 8.38 -0.40
N LEU A 184 -18.34 8.40 -0.40
CA LEU A 184 -17.57 8.87 0.76
C LEU A 184 -17.86 10.34 1.08
N VAL A 185 -17.91 11.22 0.08
CA VAL A 185 -18.23 12.63 0.31
C VAL A 185 -19.66 12.80 0.83
N GLN A 186 -20.62 12.06 0.29
CA GLN A 186 -22.01 12.08 0.75
C GLN A 186 -22.14 11.59 2.20
N GLU A 187 -21.45 10.51 2.55
CA GLU A 187 -21.41 9.95 3.89
C GLU A 187 -20.80 10.94 4.90
N GLN A 188 -19.68 11.57 4.54
CA GLN A 188 -19.06 12.62 5.35
C GLN A 188 -20.03 13.77 5.61
N LEU A 189 -20.65 14.31 4.55
CA LEU A 189 -21.61 15.42 4.68
C LEU A 189 -22.82 15.03 5.53
N PHE A 190 -23.31 13.80 5.38
CA PHE A 190 -24.39 13.25 6.18
C PHE A 190 -24.03 13.22 7.66
N LEU A 191 -22.90 12.62 8.02
CA LEU A 191 -22.48 12.46 9.41
C LEU A 191 -22.12 13.78 10.08
N MET A 192 -21.45 14.68 9.35
CA MET A 192 -21.15 16.02 9.86
C MET A 192 -22.43 16.78 10.21
N LYS A 193 -23.47 16.66 9.39
CA LYS A 193 -24.78 17.26 9.67
C LYS A 193 -25.51 16.56 10.82
N GLU A 194 -25.53 15.24 10.83
CA GLU A 194 -26.31 14.44 11.78
C GLU A 194 -25.76 14.50 13.21
N PHE A 195 -24.44 14.52 13.37
CA PHE A 195 -23.77 14.52 14.66
C PHE A 195 -23.08 15.85 15.00
N ASN A 196 -23.30 16.90 14.20
CA ASN A 196 -22.66 18.22 14.33
C ASN A 196 -21.13 18.15 14.44
N PHE A 197 -20.49 17.23 13.72
CA PHE A 197 -19.03 17.17 13.69
C PHE A 197 -18.45 18.41 13.00
N THR A 198 -17.37 18.95 13.58
CA THR A 198 -16.51 19.86 12.84
C THR A 198 -15.68 19.07 11.83
N TYR A 199 -15.17 19.74 10.80
CA TYR A 199 -14.28 19.07 9.85
C TYR A 199 -13.05 18.46 10.55
N GLU A 200 -12.51 19.15 11.55
CA GLU A 200 -11.35 18.69 12.32
C GLU A 200 -11.65 17.50 13.23
N SER A 201 -12.86 17.43 13.80
CA SER A 201 -13.25 16.27 14.60
C SER A 201 -13.51 15.07 13.71
N PHE A 202 -14.14 15.28 12.54
CA PHE A 202 -14.43 14.21 11.59
C PHE A 202 -13.15 13.65 10.95
N SER A 203 -12.18 14.51 10.63
CA SER A 203 -10.93 14.09 9.97
C SER A 203 -10.08 13.13 10.81
N LYS A 204 -10.28 13.11 12.13
CA LYS A 204 -9.59 12.22 13.06
C LYS A 204 -10.27 10.85 13.18
N LEU A 205 -11.49 10.71 12.64
CA LEU A 205 -12.22 9.45 12.67
C LEU A 205 -11.65 8.46 11.67
N SER A 206 -11.62 7.21 12.11
CA SER A 206 -11.33 6.06 11.28
C SER A 206 -12.53 5.63 10.45
N PRO A 207 -12.31 4.86 9.36
CA PRO A 207 -13.39 4.25 8.60
C PRO A 207 -14.32 3.37 9.45
N HIS A 208 -13.80 2.68 10.48
CA HIS A 208 -14.63 1.85 11.36
C HIS A 208 -15.55 2.70 12.25
N GLU A 209 -15.01 3.75 12.89
CA GLU A 209 -15.82 4.67 13.71
C GLU A 209 -16.92 5.31 12.87
N ILE A 210 -16.59 5.71 11.65
CA ILE A 210 -17.55 6.25 10.69
C ILE A 210 -18.65 5.22 10.39
N ALA A 211 -18.32 3.97 10.10
CA ALA A 211 -19.33 2.92 9.87
C ALA A 211 -20.28 2.75 11.06
N HIS A 212 -19.78 2.86 12.30
CA HIS A 212 -20.61 2.88 13.50
C HIS A 212 -21.54 4.10 13.53
N TYR A 213 -21.03 5.30 13.26
CA TYR A 213 -21.84 6.52 13.19
C TYR A 213 -22.87 6.49 12.06
N VAL A 214 -22.57 5.91 10.89
CA VAL A 214 -23.54 5.74 9.80
C VAL A 214 -24.71 4.89 10.25
N LYS A 215 -24.44 3.73 10.88
CA LYS A 215 -25.50 2.85 11.42
C LYS A 215 -26.36 3.59 12.44
N ALA A 216 -25.73 4.33 13.35
CA ALA A 216 -26.44 5.14 14.34
C ALA A 216 -27.28 6.24 13.70
N GLY A 217 -26.73 6.97 12.72
CA GLY A 217 -27.43 8.05 12.02
C GLY A 217 -28.64 7.56 11.23
N ILE A 218 -28.52 6.42 10.52
CA ILE A 218 -29.64 5.79 9.82
C ILE A 218 -30.74 5.40 10.81
N LYS A 219 -30.36 4.81 11.96
CA LYS A 219 -31.32 4.45 13.01
C LYS A 219 -32.06 5.70 13.54
N ASN A 220 -31.35 6.78 13.84
CA ASN A 220 -31.93 8.04 14.32
C ASN A 220 -32.92 8.67 13.31
N ILE A 221 -32.62 8.57 12.00
CA ILE A 221 -33.54 9.04 10.96
C ILE A 221 -34.81 8.19 10.93
N ASN A 222 -34.67 6.86 10.94
CA ASN A 222 -35.82 5.96 10.91
C ASN A 222 -36.71 6.14 12.15
N GLU A 223 -36.12 6.32 13.32
CA GLU A 223 -36.87 6.61 14.55
C GLU A 223 -37.62 7.94 14.46
N ARG A 224 -36.99 9.02 13.97
CA ARG A 224 -37.65 10.31 13.73
C ARG A 224 -38.83 10.19 12.76
N ASN A 225 -38.63 9.50 11.64
CA ASN A 225 -39.67 9.29 10.63
C ASN A 225 -40.83 8.43 11.16
N ASN A 226 -40.56 7.46 12.03
CA ASN A 226 -41.60 6.63 12.65
C ASN A 226 -42.34 7.33 13.80
N SER A 227 -41.72 8.34 14.44
CA SER A 227 -42.40 9.16 15.46
C SER A 227 -43.31 10.24 14.88
N GLU A 228 -43.24 10.48 13.56
CA GLU A 228 -44.12 11.41 12.82
C GLU A 228 -45.35 10.72 12.20
N THR A 229 -45.52 9.41 12.40
CA THR A 229 -46.70 8.59 12.00
C THR A 229 -47.51 8.14 13.20
#